data_AF-A0A1H5YIA3-F1
#
_entry.id   AF-A0A1H5YIA3-F1
#
_cell.length_a   1.000
_cell.length_b   1.000
_cell.length_c   1.000
_cell.angle_alpha   90.00
_cell.angle_beta   90.00
_cell.angle_gamma   90.00
#
_symmetry.space_group_name_H-M   'P 1'
#
loop_
_entity.id
_entity.type
_entity.pdbx_description
1 polymer ?
#
loop_
_entity_poly.entity_id
_entity_poly.type
_entity_poly.pdbx_seq_one_letter_code
_entity_poly.pdbx_strand_id
1 'polypeptide(L)'
;MELGSADAFDRMGTLGVEEEFYIVDERGRPTSGISDLVYDHPPTGILEDRIDHELFQFTIETQTPLIEDAGGVEAVVRDVRAALVDHAAEHGYRIAAAGLHPTAEWYELDHATKPRYRSQLDRIQYPQHRNTTSGLHVHVGVDDADKATWIANELRWYLPPLLALSANSPFWCGYDTGLSSARAKIFEALPNTGMPTHFEDFAAYQRFERRMVELGSIEDRGELWYDVRPHTGHGTVEVRTPDAQTDPAATAAFVEYVHALVADLAARYEDGEPGTDVRREILDANKWHAMRYGRDAEFITRDCEDTITLEEFVAAETDRLGTDALRRLLDAESGTARQRRLRRESGFDALCEALCLE
;
A
#
# COMPACT_ATOMS: atom_id res chain seq x y z
N MET A 1 12.17 8.66 -20.76
CA MET A 1 11.23 9.07 -19.70
C MET A 1 9.85 9.04 -20.30
N GLU A 2 9.12 7.95 -20.06
CA GLU A 2 7.73 7.85 -20.49
C GLU A 2 6.88 8.62 -19.49
N LEU A 3 6.50 9.85 -19.86
CA LEU A 3 5.42 10.55 -19.18
C LEU A 3 4.11 9.83 -19.52
N GLY A 4 3.18 9.75 -18.57
CA GLY A 4 1.88 9.14 -18.86
C GLY A 4 0.97 10.06 -19.67
N SER A 5 -0.08 9.47 -20.23
CA SER A 5 -1.08 10.16 -21.07
C SER A 5 -2.45 10.15 -20.41
N ALA A 6 -3.27 11.15 -20.74
CA ALA A 6 -4.70 11.08 -20.45
C ALA A 6 -5.37 9.88 -21.15
N ASP A 7 -4.82 9.45 -22.30
CA ASP A 7 -5.35 8.31 -23.07
C ASP A 7 -5.25 6.96 -22.34
N ALA A 8 -4.45 6.87 -21.27
CA ALA A 8 -4.37 5.66 -20.46
C ALA A 8 -5.68 5.43 -19.67
N PHE A 9 -6.44 6.49 -19.38
CA PHE A 9 -7.67 6.44 -18.60
C PHE A 9 -8.85 6.11 -19.52
N ASP A 10 -8.99 4.83 -19.90
CA ASP A 10 -9.95 4.39 -20.93
C ASP A 10 -10.94 3.32 -20.43
N ARG A 11 -10.76 2.80 -19.22
CA ARG A 11 -11.53 1.68 -18.67
C ARG A 11 -11.89 1.89 -17.21
N MET A 12 -13.19 1.86 -16.92
CA MET A 12 -13.72 1.99 -15.57
C MET A 12 -13.82 0.64 -14.88
N GLY A 13 -13.40 0.58 -13.60
CA GLY A 13 -13.75 -0.49 -12.68
C GLY A 13 -12.89 -1.76 -12.75
N THR A 14 -11.90 -1.84 -13.64
CA THR A 14 -10.90 -2.91 -13.62
C THR A 14 -10.01 -2.80 -12.38
N LEU A 15 -9.42 -3.90 -11.94
CA LEU A 15 -8.62 -3.99 -10.73
C LEU A 15 -7.22 -4.53 -11.00
N GLY A 16 -6.25 -4.00 -10.27
CA GLY A 16 -4.91 -4.56 -10.11
C GLY A 16 -4.49 -4.44 -8.65
N VAL A 17 -3.84 -5.47 -8.12
CA VAL A 17 -3.37 -5.51 -6.73
C VAL A 17 -1.87 -5.79 -6.74
N GLU A 18 -1.12 -4.97 -6.03
CA GLU A 18 0.30 -5.19 -5.78
C GLU A 18 0.50 -5.44 -4.29
N GLU A 19 1.22 -6.51 -3.97
CA GLU A 19 1.56 -6.87 -2.59
C GLU A 19 3.06 -7.03 -2.45
N GLU A 20 3.64 -6.31 -1.49
CA GLU A 20 5.04 -6.43 -1.12
C GLU A 20 5.18 -7.39 0.06
N PHE A 21 6.17 -8.28 0.02
CA PHE A 21 6.43 -9.29 1.04
C PHE A 21 7.92 -9.36 1.42
N TYR A 22 8.21 -10.06 2.51
CA TYR A 22 9.57 -10.37 2.91
C TYR A 22 9.93 -11.81 2.61
N ILE A 23 11.09 -12.00 2.00
CA ILE A 23 11.77 -13.29 1.89
C ILE A 23 12.44 -13.56 3.23
N VAL A 24 12.11 -14.72 3.81
CA VAL A 24 12.59 -15.11 5.14
C VAL A 24 13.12 -16.54 5.17
N ASP A 25 14.00 -16.81 6.12
CA ASP A 25 14.55 -18.15 6.37
C ASP A 25 13.54 -19.08 7.06
N GLU A 26 13.98 -20.30 7.39
CA GLU A 26 13.16 -21.31 8.10
C GLU A 26 12.55 -20.81 9.42
N ARG A 27 13.16 -19.78 10.04
CA ARG A 27 12.76 -19.19 11.33
C ARG A 27 12.00 -17.86 11.17
N GLY A 28 11.62 -17.51 9.95
CA GLY A 28 10.97 -16.25 9.65
C GLY A 28 11.89 -15.05 9.86
N ARG A 29 13.19 -15.16 9.60
CA ARG A 29 14.13 -14.03 9.65
C ARG A 29 14.45 -13.51 8.25
N PRO A 30 14.57 -12.17 8.06
CA PRO A 30 14.87 -11.60 6.75
C PRO A 30 16.12 -12.20 6.14
N THR A 31 16.04 -12.62 4.88
CA THR A 31 17.16 -13.20 4.16
C THR A 31 17.15 -12.75 2.70
N SER A 32 18.33 -12.52 2.14
CA SER A 32 18.48 -12.14 0.74
C SER A 32 18.15 -13.34 -0.16
N GLY A 33 17.09 -13.23 -0.95
CA GLY A 33 16.65 -14.30 -1.87
C GLY A 33 16.24 -13.83 -3.26
N ILE A 34 16.32 -12.53 -3.56
CA ILE A 34 15.90 -11.99 -4.85
C ILE A 34 16.70 -12.57 -6.03
N SER A 35 17.99 -12.89 -5.86
CA SER A 35 18.77 -13.52 -6.94
C SER A 35 18.11 -14.82 -7.38
N ASP A 36 17.83 -15.68 -6.40
CA ASP A 36 17.30 -17.01 -6.63
C ASP A 36 15.87 -16.95 -7.19
N LEU A 37 15.00 -16.15 -6.57
CA LEU A 37 13.56 -16.13 -6.85
C LEU A 37 13.16 -15.31 -8.08
N VAL A 38 13.97 -14.32 -8.48
CA VAL A 38 13.59 -13.37 -9.55
C VAL A 38 14.50 -13.49 -10.77
N TYR A 39 15.81 -13.68 -10.59
CA TYR A 39 16.77 -13.66 -11.72
C TYR A 39 17.19 -15.04 -12.19
N ASP A 40 17.58 -15.90 -11.24
CA ASP A 40 18.15 -17.20 -11.57
C ASP A 40 17.06 -18.22 -11.90
N HIS A 41 15.92 -18.13 -11.21
CA HIS A 41 14.75 -18.98 -11.43
C HIS A 41 13.48 -18.11 -11.48
N PRO A 42 13.26 -17.37 -12.58
CA PRO A 42 12.03 -16.60 -12.72
C PRO A 42 10.81 -17.53 -12.66
N PRO A 43 9.76 -17.17 -11.92
CA PRO A 43 8.58 -18.00 -11.76
C PRO A 43 7.80 -18.10 -13.09
N THR A 44 6.93 -19.11 -13.18
CA THR A 44 6.05 -19.32 -14.34
C THR A 44 4.58 -19.25 -13.94
N GLY A 45 3.67 -19.32 -14.92
CA GLY A 45 2.23 -19.37 -14.66
C GLY A 45 1.69 -18.01 -14.22
N ILE A 46 0.91 -17.96 -13.15
CA ILE A 46 0.24 -16.72 -12.71
C ILE A 46 1.23 -15.61 -12.34
N LEU A 47 2.44 -15.98 -11.90
CA LEU A 47 3.52 -15.08 -11.51
C LEU A 47 4.44 -14.65 -12.66
N GLU A 48 4.31 -15.24 -13.86
CA GLU A 48 5.15 -14.90 -15.02
C GLU A 48 5.02 -13.41 -15.35
N ASP A 49 6.16 -12.72 -15.40
CA ASP A 49 6.28 -11.26 -15.58
C ASP A 49 5.52 -10.41 -14.53
N ARG A 50 5.18 -10.99 -13.38
CA ARG A 50 4.41 -10.34 -12.29
C ARG A 50 5.08 -10.44 -10.93
N ILE A 51 6.38 -10.73 -10.92
CA ILE A 51 7.23 -10.57 -9.76
C ILE A 51 8.27 -9.51 -10.07
N ASP A 52 8.35 -8.51 -9.20
CA ASP A 52 9.49 -7.59 -9.16
C ASP A 52 10.17 -7.67 -7.79
N HIS A 53 11.24 -6.91 -7.67
CA HIS A 53 12.05 -6.79 -6.48
C HIS A 53 12.11 -5.32 -6.07
N GLU A 54 12.30 -5.10 -4.78
CA GLU A 54 12.48 -3.78 -4.23
C GLU A 54 13.96 -3.45 -3.97
N LEU A 55 14.22 -2.26 -3.41
CA LEU A 55 15.57 -1.80 -3.05
C LEU A 55 16.36 -2.83 -2.23
N PHE A 56 15.71 -3.49 -1.27
CA PHE A 56 16.35 -4.47 -0.40
C PHE A 56 16.23 -5.88 -0.95
N GLN A 57 17.30 -6.67 -0.88
CA GLN A 57 17.36 -8.01 -1.48
C GLN A 57 16.47 -9.08 -0.80
N PHE A 58 15.76 -8.70 0.25
CA PHE A 58 14.81 -9.54 0.97
C PHE A 58 13.34 -9.10 0.75
N THR A 59 13.06 -8.09 -0.07
CA THR A 59 11.69 -7.63 -0.34
C THR A 59 11.26 -7.99 -1.75
N ILE A 60 10.15 -8.70 -1.90
CA ILE A 60 9.60 -9.15 -3.17
C ILE A 60 8.21 -8.53 -3.38
N GLU A 61 7.92 -8.09 -4.60
CA GLU A 61 6.60 -7.57 -4.97
C GLU A 61 5.93 -8.56 -5.92
N THR A 62 4.65 -8.84 -5.69
CA THR A 62 3.81 -9.56 -6.65
C THR A 62 2.68 -8.69 -7.15
N GLN A 63 2.31 -8.89 -8.42
CA GLN A 63 1.21 -8.20 -9.06
C GLN A 63 0.14 -9.22 -9.49
N THR A 64 -1.12 -8.91 -9.29
CA THR A 64 -2.19 -9.74 -9.87
C THR A 64 -2.24 -9.57 -11.39
N PRO A 65 -2.72 -10.58 -12.14
CA PRO A 65 -3.26 -10.32 -13.46
C PRO A 65 -4.34 -9.23 -13.41
N LEU A 66 -4.66 -8.63 -14.56
CA LEU A 66 -5.78 -7.69 -14.65
C LEU A 66 -7.08 -8.40 -14.24
N ILE A 67 -7.77 -7.83 -13.26
CA ILE A 67 -9.04 -8.34 -12.76
C ILE A 67 -10.16 -7.50 -13.38
N GLU A 68 -11.03 -8.16 -14.15
CA GLU A 68 -12.14 -7.51 -14.88
C GLU A 68 -13.34 -7.17 -13.97
N ASP A 69 -13.53 -7.94 -12.89
CA ASP A 69 -14.66 -7.80 -11.97
C ASP A 69 -14.22 -8.06 -10.53
N ALA A 70 -14.75 -7.26 -9.59
CA ALA A 70 -14.41 -7.34 -8.19
C ALA A 70 -14.83 -8.67 -7.52
N GLY A 71 -15.83 -9.38 -8.07
CA GLY A 71 -16.38 -10.62 -7.53
C GLY A 71 -15.42 -11.83 -7.51
N GLY A 72 -14.20 -11.69 -8.04
CA GLY A 72 -13.17 -12.74 -8.04
C GLY A 72 -11.86 -12.37 -7.32
N VAL A 73 -11.77 -11.19 -6.71
CA VAL A 73 -10.48 -10.67 -6.21
C VAL A 73 -9.82 -11.58 -5.17
N GLU A 74 -10.60 -12.12 -4.22
CA GLU A 74 -10.05 -12.96 -3.16
C GLU A 74 -9.39 -14.23 -3.71
N ALA A 75 -10.03 -14.87 -4.69
CA ALA A 75 -9.49 -16.08 -5.33
C ALA A 75 -8.17 -15.76 -6.04
N VAL A 76 -8.14 -14.66 -6.81
CA VAL A 76 -6.92 -14.25 -7.53
C VAL A 76 -5.77 -13.92 -6.56
N VAL A 77 -6.04 -13.17 -5.48
CA VAL A 77 -5.03 -12.86 -4.45
C VAL A 77 -4.50 -14.14 -3.80
N ARG A 78 -5.38 -15.09 -3.48
CA ARG A 78 -4.97 -16.39 -2.91
C ARG A 78 -4.13 -17.19 -3.89
N ASP A 79 -4.51 -17.26 -5.15
CA ASP A 79 -3.78 -18.00 -6.19
C ASP A 79 -2.37 -17.42 -6.42
N VAL A 80 -2.24 -16.09 -6.46
CA VAL A 80 -0.94 -15.40 -6.59
C VAL A 80 -0.05 -15.67 -5.37
N ARG A 81 -0.60 -15.54 -4.15
CA ARG A 81 0.15 -15.80 -2.91
C ARG A 81 0.57 -17.26 -2.79
N ALA A 82 -0.31 -18.21 -3.13
CA ALA A 82 0.00 -19.64 -3.11
C ALA A 82 1.14 -19.95 -4.09
N ALA A 83 1.08 -19.42 -5.32
CA ALA A 83 2.15 -19.57 -6.29
C ALA A 83 3.49 -18.96 -5.79
N LEU A 84 3.44 -17.84 -5.07
CA LEU A 84 4.63 -17.21 -4.49
C LEU A 84 5.23 -18.07 -3.37
N VAL A 85 4.39 -18.60 -2.47
CA VAL A 85 4.81 -19.48 -1.38
C VAL A 85 5.42 -20.77 -1.92
N ASP A 86 4.77 -21.41 -2.89
CA ASP A 86 5.26 -22.63 -3.54
C ASP A 86 6.63 -22.37 -4.21
N HIS A 87 6.74 -21.29 -4.99
CA HIS A 87 8.00 -20.90 -5.65
C HIS A 87 9.11 -20.66 -4.63
N ALA A 88 8.83 -19.90 -3.57
CA ALA A 88 9.81 -19.65 -2.51
C ALA A 88 10.26 -20.94 -1.82
N ALA A 89 9.32 -21.85 -1.53
CA ALA A 89 9.60 -23.11 -0.86
C ALA A 89 10.47 -24.06 -1.72
N GLU A 90 10.26 -24.09 -3.04
CA GLU A 90 11.11 -24.85 -3.98
C GLU A 90 12.59 -24.42 -3.94
N HIS A 91 12.83 -23.16 -3.58
CA HIS A 91 14.16 -22.56 -3.46
C HIS A 91 14.66 -22.46 -2.01
N GLY A 92 13.95 -23.07 -1.05
CA GLY A 92 14.40 -23.13 0.36
C GLY A 92 14.14 -21.87 1.17
N TYR A 93 13.22 -21.01 0.70
CA TYR A 93 12.79 -19.79 1.36
C TYR A 93 11.35 -19.92 1.87
N ARG A 94 11.00 -19.02 2.79
CA ARG A 94 9.62 -18.76 3.22
C ARG A 94 9.27 -17.30 2.91
N ILE A 95 7.98 -17.00 2.93
CA ILE A 95 7.46 -15.64 2.69
C ILE A 95 6.75 -15.15 3.95
N ALA A 96 7.00 -13.91 4.35
CA ALA A 96 6.31 -13.25 5.44
C ALA A 96 5.69 -11.92 5.01
N ALA A 97 4.60 -11.52 5.67
CA ALA A 97 3.81 -10.35 5.30
C ALA A 97 3.52 -9.47 6.52
N ALA A 98 4.01 -8.23 6.47
CA ALA A 98 3.75 -7.17 7.46
C ALA A 98 4.18 -5.81 6.90
N GLY A 99 3.66 -4.71 7.47
CA GLY A 99 4.10 -3.37 7.04
C GLY A 99 5.59 -3.11 7.27
N LEU A 100 6.14 -3.71 8.33
CA LEU A 100 7.56 -3.78 8.68
C LEU A 100 7.86 -5.16 9.24
N HIS A 101 8.94 -5.79 8.81
CA HIS A 101 9.41 -7.01 9.46
C HIS A 101 9.92 -6.67 10.87
N PRO A 102 9.40 -7.31 11.95
CA PRO A 102 9.63 -6.84 13.32
C PRO A 102 11.09 -6.91 13.78
N THR A 103 11.88 -7.81 13.18
CA THR A 103 13.29 -8.06 13.50
C THR A 103 14.25 -7.67 12.38
N ALA A 104 13.78 -7.00 11.31
CA ALA A 104 14.68 -6.51 10.27
C ALA A 104 15.56 -5.37 10.80
N GLU A 105 16.87 -5.54 10.68
CA GLU A 105 17.87 -4.54 11.03
C GLU A 105 18.46 -3.96 9.74
N TRP A 106 17.88 -2.88 9.23
CA TRP A 106 18.19 -2.33 7.90
C TRP A 106 19.69 -2.08 7.64
N TYR A 107 20.48 -1.80 8.68
CA TYR A 107 21.92 -1.55 8.58
C TYR A 107 22.76 -2.81 8.38
N GLU A 108 22.18 -4.00 8.52
CA GLU A 108 22.82 -5.30 8.26
C GLU A 108 22.37 -5.93 6.93
N LEU A 109 21.39 -5.31 6.23
CA LEU A 109 20.73 -5.90 5.06
C LEU A 109 21.33 -5.41 3.75
N ASP A 110 21.39 -6.31 2.76
CA ASP A 110 21.94 -6.01 1.44
C ASP A 110 20.96 -5.21 0.57
N HIS A 111 21.48 -4.16 -0.07
CA HIS A 111 20.76 -3.45 -1.12
C HIS A 111 20.94 -4.13 -2.49
N ALA A 112 19.93 -4.05 -3.34
CA ALA A 112 20.02 -4.43 -4.74
C ALA A 112 21.04 -3.55 -5.49
N THR A 113 21.78 -4.16 -6.42
CA THR A 113 22.95 -3.51 -7.06
C THR A 113 22.64 -2.86 -8.41
N LYS A 114 21.38 -2.86 -8.86
CA LYS A 114 20.98 -2.27 -10.14
C LYS A 114 21.23 -0.75 -10.18
N PRO A 115 21.54 -0.17 -11.36
CA PRO A 115 21.82 1.27 -11.50
C PRO A 115 20.73 2.18 -10.92
N ARG A 116 19.44 1.85 -11.11
CA ARG A 116 18.30 2.64 -10.57
C ARG A 116 18.39 2.82 -9.06
N TYR A 117 18.70 1.75 -8.33
CA TYR A 117 18.75 1.79 -6.87
C TYR A 117 19.99 2.50 -6.36
N ARG A 118 21.13 2.35 -7.04
CA ARG A 118 22.33 3.14 -6.71
C ARG A 118 22.09 4.63 -6.87
N SER A 119 21.42 5.02 -7.97
CA SER A 119 20.99 6.41 -8.22
C SER A 119 20.09 6.92 -7.07
N GLN A 120 19.09 6.14 -6.67
CA GLN A 120 18.20 6.51 -5.56
C GLN A 120 18.91 6.61 -4.21
N LEU A 121 19.78 5.65 -3.87
CA LEU A 121 20.57 5.68 -2.63
C LEU A 121 21.46 6.92 -2.58
N ASP A 122 22.14 7.23 -3.68
CA ASP A 122 23.00 8.41 -3.78
C ASP A 122 22.20 9.72 -3.69
N ARG A 123 21.00 9.79 -4.28
CA ARG A 123 20.15 10.99 -4.27
C ARG A 123 19.44 11.20 -2.92
N ILE A 124 18.85 10.15 -2.35
CA ILE A 124 17.93 10.24 -1.21
C ILE A 124 18.68 10.04 0.11
N GLN A 125 19.79 9.29 0.12
CA GLN A 125 20.62 9.05 1.29
C GLN A 125 19.86 8.34 2.41
N TYR A 126 20.11 8.72 3.67
CA TYR A 126 19.73 8.00 4.88
C TYR A 126 18.25 7.56 4.95
N PRO A 127 17.25 8.35 4.50
CA PRO A 127 15.87 7.88 4.39
C PRO A 127 15.68 6.62 3.55
N GLN A 128 16.39 6.50 2.42
CA GLN A 128 16.27 5.34 1.52
C GLN A 128 17.01 4.12 2.07
N HIS A 129 18.17 4.33 2.71
CA HIS A 129 18.94 3.27 3.38
C HIS A 129 18.21 2.54 4.50
N ARG A 130 17.07 3.07 4.98
CA ARG A 130 16.29 2.47 6.07
C ARG A 130 14.88 2.05 5.65
N ASN A 131 14.57 2.15 4.35
CA ASN A 131 13.23 1.94 3.82
C ASN A 131 12.90 0.46 3.62
N THR A 132 12.68 -0.27 4.72
CA THR A 132 12.33 -1.69 4.71
C THR A 132 10.82 -1.93 4.70
N THR A 133 10.05 -1.03 4.08
CA THR A 133 8.58 -1.03 4.14
C THR A 133 8.00 -2.06 3.18
N SER A 134 6.86 -2.65 3.55
CA SER A 134 6.05 -3.47 2.64
C SER A 134 4.58 -3.04 2.69
N GLY A 135 3.99 -2.75 1.54
CA GLY A 135 2.65 -2.19 1.35
C GLY A 135 1.69 -3.11 0.61
N LEU A 136 0.43 -2.67 0.61
CA LEU A 136 -0.61 -3.14 -0.31
C LEU A 136 -1.01 -1.96 -1.19
N HIS A 137 -0.91 -2.13 -2.51
CA HIS A 137 -1.37 -1.15 -3.48
C HIS A 137 -2.59 -1.68 -4.21
N VAL A 138 -3.62 -0.84 -4.32
CA VAL A 138 -4.86 -1.16 -5.02
C VAL A 138 -5.05 -0.18 -6.16
N HIS A 139 -5.06 -0.70 -7.38
CA HIS A 139 -5.34 0.03 -8.60
C HIS A 139 -6.79 -0.20 -9.02
N VAL A 140 -7.54 0.89 -9.21
CA VAL A 140 -8.87 0.85 -9.81
C VAL A 140 -8.85 1.64 -11.11
N GLY A 141 -9.20 1.01 -12.23
CA GLY A 141 -9.30 1.63 -13.54
C GLY A 141 -10.35 2.75 -13.54
N VAL A 142 -10.01 3.88 -14.15
CA VAL A 142 -10.90 5.01 -14.35
C VAL A 142 -10.84 5.43 -15.82
N ASP A 143 -12.00 5.69 -16.41
CA ASP A 143 -12.19 5.95 -17.85
C ASP A 143 -12.13 7.43 -18.24
N ASP A 144 -11.67 8.29 -17.35
CA ASP A 144 -11.42 9.71 -17.59
C ASP A 144 -10.33 10.23 -16.66
N ALA A 145 -9.41 11.03 -17.19
CA ALA A 145 -8.23 11.49 -16.46
C ALA A 145 -8.56 12.60 -15.42
N ASP A 146 -9.51 13.49 -15.73
CA ASP A 146 -9.97 14.52 -14.81
C ASP A 146 -10.82 13.90 -13.70
N LYS A 147 -11.66 12.92 -14.03
CA LYS A 147 -12.35 12.05 -13.08
C LYS A 147 -11.38 11.35 -12.14
N ALA A 148 -10.31 10.73 -12.66
CA ALA A 148 -9.31 10.07 -11.84
C ALA A 148 -8.61 11.04 -10.87
N THR A 149 -8.33 12.26 -11.33
CA THR A 149 -7.74 13.32 -10.50
C THR A 149 -8.71 13.78 -9.40
N TRP A 150 -9.98 13.97 -9.74
CA TRP A 150 -11.04 14.31 -8.78
C TRP A 150 -11.23 13.22 -7.73
N ILE A 151 -11.30 11.95 -8.15
CA ILE A 151 -11.41 10.80 -7.24
C ILE A 151 -10.19 10.74 -6.31
N ALA A 152 -8.98 10.90 -6.84
CA ALA A 152 -7.76 10.92 -6.02
C ALA A 152 -7.79 12.05 -4.98
N ASN A 153 -8.34 13.23 -5.32
CA ASN A 153 -8.52 14.32 -4.37
C ASN A 153 -9.51 13.97 -3.24
N GLU A 154 -10.63 13.32 -3.56
CA GLU A 154 -11.64 12.91 -2.56
C GLU A 154 -11.14 11.78 -1.67
N LEU A 155 -10.40 10.83 -2.24
CA LEU A 155 -9.86 9.67 -1.53
C LEU A 155 -8.98 10.08 -0.34
N ARG A 156 -8.29 11.21 -0.41
CA ARG A 156 -7.38 11.71 0.64
C ARG A 156 -7.99 11.67 2.05
N TRP A 157 -9.28 11.98 2.21
CA TRP A 157 -9.95 11.96 3.52
C TRP A 157 -10.26 10.52 4.01
N TYR A 158 -10.44 9.57 3.08
CA TYR A 158 -10.72 8.16 3.40
C TYR A 158 -9.47 7.34 3.73
N LEU A 159 -8.27 7.83 3.36
CA LEU A 159 -7.02 7.08 3.58
C LEU A 159 -6.68 6.82 5.06
N PRO A 160 -6.86 7.77 6.01
CA PRO A 160 -6.51 7.52 7.39
C PRO A 160 -7.32 6.39 8.06
N PRO A 161 -8.65 6.29 7.92
CA PRO A 161 -9.39 5.11 8.38
C PRO A 161 -8.87 3.78 7.80
N LEU A 162 -8.49 3.76 6.51
CA LEU A 162 -7.89 2.56 5.89
C LEU A 162 -6.52 2.22 6.49
N LEU A 163 -5.69 3.23 6.75
CA LEU A 163 -4.42 3.04 7.45
C LEU A 163 -4.63 2.45 8.85
N ALA A 164 -5.62 2.96 9.58
CA ALA A 164 -5.95 2.50 10.93
C ALA A 164 -6.41 1.03 10.95
N LEU A 165 -7.22 0.61 9.98
CA LEU A 165 -7.68 -0.78 9.83
C LEU A 165 -6.54 -1.72 9.41
N SER A 166 -5.68 -1.26 8.51
CA SER A 166 -4.60 -2.05 7.91
C SER A 166 -3.35 -2.17 8.80
N ALA A 167 -3.24 -1.37 9.85
CA ALA A 167 -2.04 -1.28 10.68
C ALA A 167 -1.50 -2.66 11.11
N ASN A 168 -0.29 -2.99 10.62
CA ASN A 168 0.35 -4.29 10.76
C ASN A 168 1.88 -4.14 10.88
N SER A 169 2.34 -3.07 11.54
CA SER A 169 3.78 -2.77 11.67
C SER A 169 4.16 -2.03 12.96
N PRO A 170 3.85 -2.54 14.16
CA PRO A 170 4.21 -1.88 15.42
C PRO A 170 5.71 -1.85 15.74
N PHE A 171 6.49 -2.78 15.17
CA PHE A 171 7.91 -2.97 15.50
C PHE A 171 8.82 -2.45 14.40
N TRP A 172 9.97 -1.90 14.79
CA TRP A 172 11.07 -1.54 13.88
C TRP A 172 12.40 -1.83 14.56
N CYS A 173 13.28 -2.60 13.89
CA CYS A 173 14.57 -3.04 14.44
C CYS A 173 14.45 -3.71 15.83
N GLY A 174 13.41 -4.52 16.05
CA GLY A 174 13.18 -5.21 17.33
C GLY A 174 12.56 -4.38 18.45
N TYR A 175 12.25 -3.10 18.21
CA TYR A 175 11.65 -2.20 19.21
C TYR A 175 10.17 -1.93 18.93
N ASP A 176 9.33 -1.97 19.97
CA ASP A 176 7.96 -1.43 19.86
C ASP A 176 8.05 0.09 19.72
N THR A 177 7.60 0.59 18.57
CA THR A 177 7.71 2.00 18.22
C THR A 177 6.71 2.89 18.96
N GLY A 178 5.67 2.28 19.56
CA GLY A 178 4.49 2.99 20.06
C GLY A 178 3.50 3.42 18.97
N LEU A 179 3.79 3.14 17.70
CA LEU A 179 2.86 3.31 16.57
C LEU A 179 2.11 2.01 16.29
N SER A 180 0.94 2.10 15.67
CA SER A 180 0.22 0.95 15.11
C SER A 180 0.74 0.59 13.73
N SER A 181 0.99 1.61 12.89
CA SER A 181 1.75 1.48 11.63
C SER A 181 3.00 2.36 11.69
N ALA A 182 4.15 1.77 12.01
CA ALA A 182 5.43 2.47 11.88
C ALA A 182 5.89 2.54 10.41
N ARG A 183 5.41 1.63 9.55
CA ARG A 183 5.65 1.66 8.10
C ARG A 183 5.36 3.04 7.53
N ALA A 184 4.16 3.56 7.80
CA ALA A 184 3.71 4.85 7.29
C ALA A 184 4.72 5.97 7.64
N LYS A 185 5.27 5.96 8.86
CA LYS A 185 6.20 7.00 9.29
C LYS A 185 7.61 6.84 8.75
N ILE A 186 8.08 5.60 8.59
CA ILE A 186 9.37 5.31 7.96
C ILE A 186 9.34 5.71 6.48
N PHE A 187 8.27 5.36 5.77
CA PHE A 187 8.07 5.69 4.36
C PHE A 187 7.98 7.20 4.14
N GLU A 188 7.24 7.93 4.97
CA GLU A 188 7.10 9.40 4.92
C GLU A 188 8.41 10.20 5.02
N ALA A 189 9.51 9.56 5.43
CA ALA A 189 10.79 10.23 5.49
C ALA A 189 11.47 10.37 4.12
N LEU A 190 10.97 9.66 3.11
CA LEU A 190 11.43 9.81 1.73
C LEU A 190 10.89 11.12 1.13
N PRO A 191 11.56 11.69 0.11
CA PRO A 191 10.97 12.77 -0.68
C PRO A 191 9.75 12.26 -1.45
N ASN A 192 8.83 13.16 -1.81
CA ASN A 192 7.69 12.87 -2.68
C ASN A 192 6.71 11.79 -2.15
N THR A 193 6.73 11.52 -0.84
CA THR A 193 5.80 10.59 -0.18
C THR A 193 4.68 11.28 0.59
N GLY A 194 3.68 10.47 0.96
CA GLY A 194 2.65 10.84 1.92
C GLY A 194 1.43 11.47 1.26
N MET A 195 0.67 12.23 2.04
CA MET A 195 -0.59 12.80 1.58
C MET A 195 -0.35 13.83 0.46
N PRO A 196 -0.89 13.64 -0.75
CA PRO A 196 -0.76 14.62 -1.82
C PRO A 196 -1.57 15.89 -1.54
N THR A 197 -1.11 17.01 -2.07
CA THR A 197 -1.92 18.24 -2.14
C THR A 197 -3.03 18.09 -3.19
N HIS A 198 -4.05 18.95 -3.09
CA HIS A 198 -5.12 19.01 -4.09
C HIS A 198 -4.57 19.42 -5.47
N PHE A 199 -5.04 18.76 -6.52
CA PHE A 199 -4.82 19.15 -7.92
C PHE A 199 -6.14 19.57 -8.55
N GLU A 200 -6.18 20.72 -9.22
CA GLU A 200 -7.42 21.27 -9.84
C GLU A 200 -7.98 20.35 -10.93
N ASP A 201 -7.10 19.83 -11.78
CA ASP A 201 -7.43 19.00 -12.93
C ASP A 201 -6.24 18.06 -13.26
N PHE A 202 -6.44 17.12 -14.18
CA PHE A 202 -5.39 16.22 -14.64
C PHE A 202 -4.24 16.99 -15.28
N ALA A 203 -4.54 18.09 -15.98
CA ALA A 203 -3.52 18.90 -16.61
C ALA A 203 -2.57 19.52 -15.56
N ALA A 204 -3.05 19.90 -14.38
CA ALA A 204 -2.25 20.39 -13.26
C ALA A 204 -1.38 19.28 -12.67
N TYR A 205 -1.94 18.09 -12.48
CA TYR A 205 -1.19 16.91 -12.03
C TYR A 205 -0.06 16.56 -13.02
N GLN A 206 -0.37 16.45 -14.31
CA GLN A 206 0.61 16.12 -15.35
C GLN A 206 1.69 17.20 -15.51
N ARG A 207 1.33 18.50 -15.35
CA ARG A 207 2.31 19.60 -15.31
C ARG A 207 3.27 19.45 -14.12
N PHE A 208 2.77 19.04 -12.96
CA PHE A 208 3.60 18.80 -11.78
C PHE A 208 4.53 17.60 -11.97
N GLU A 209 3.98 16.44 -12.38
CA GLU A 209 4.76 15.22 -12.65
C GLU A 209 5.92 15.50 -13.62
N ARG A 210 5.60 16.09 -14.79
CA ARG A 210 6.60 16.45 -15.79
C ARG A 210 7.67 17.39 -15.24
N ARG A 211 7.29 18.39 -14.43
CA ARG A 211 8.24 19.33 -13.83
C ARG A 211 9.19 18.62 -12.85
N MET A 212 8.69 17.68 -12.04
CA MET A 212 9.51 16.92 -11.11
C MET A 212 10.57 16.10 -11.84
N VAL A 213 10.19 15.49 -12.97
CA VAL A 213 11.07 14.72 -13.85
C VAL A 213 12.09 15.64 -14.56
N GLU A 214 11.63 16.69 -15.25
CA GLU A 214 12.48 17.59 -16.05
C GLU A 214 13.53 18.34 -15.20
N LEU A 215 13.21 18.64 -13.94
CA LEU A 215 14.12 19.29 -13.00
C LEU A 215 15.01 18.30 -12.23
N GLY A 216 14.90 16.99 -12.50
CA GLY A 216 15.71 15.94 -11.87
C GLY A 216 15.38 15.68 -10.40
N SER A 217 14.21 16.15 -9.93
CA SER A 217 13.76 15.92 -8.55
C SER A 217 13.28 14.47 -8.36
N ILE A 218 12.87 13.81 -9.44
CA ILE A 218 12.62 12.37 -9.57
C ILE A 218 13.23 11.86 -10.87
N GLU A 219 13.58 10.58 -10.92
CA GLU A 219 14.11 9.94 -12.14
C GLU A 219 12.99 9.57 -13.13
N ASP A 220 11.86 9.11 -12.62
CA ASP A 220 10.65 8.83 -13.37
C ASP A 220 9.39 9.03 -12.51
N ARG A 221 8.22 8.93 -13.15
CA ARG A 221 6.89 9.15 -12.53
C ARG A 221 6.60 8.21 -11.34
N GLY A 222 7.20 7.02 -11.32
CA GLY A 222 7.03 6.03 -10.28
C GLY A 222 7.51 6.52 -8.91
N GLU A 223 8.46 7.47 -8.88
CA GLU A 223 9.00 8.07 -7.66
C GLU A 223 8.10 9.17 -7.05
N LEU A 224 6.87 9.36 -7.55
CA LEU A 224 5.81 10.07 -6.84
C LEU A 224 5.06 9.09 -5.92
N TRP A 225 5.65 8.79 -4.77
CA TRP A 225 5.16 7.80 -3.81
C TRP A 225 4.05 8.33 -2.87
N TYR A 226 3.06 9.02 -3.43
CA TYR A 226 1.92 9.53 -2.67
C TYR A 226 1.04 8.40 -2.13
N ASP A 227 0.34 8.66 -1.03
CA ASP A 227 -0.59 7.68 -0.42
C ASP A 227 -1.76 7.34 -1.38
N VAL A 228 -2.08 8.26 -2.29
CA VAL A 228 -3.00 8.06 -3.42
C VAL A 228 -2.50 8.85 -4.64
N ARG A 229 -2.66 8.33 -5.85
CA ARG A 229 -2.35 9.07 -7.08
C ARG A 229 -3.14 8.58 -8.30
N PRO A 230 -3.38 9.44 -9.31
CA PRO A 230 -3.63 8.98 -10.66
C PRO A 230 -2.37 8.29 -11.21
N HIS A 231 -2.48 7.02 -11.61
CA HIS A 231 -1.38 6.28 -12.22
C HIS A 231 -1.41 6.46 -13.74
N THR A 232 -0.63 7.42 -14.23
CA THR A 232 -0.66 7.91 -15.61
C THR A 232 -0.17 6.90 -16.65
N GLY A 233 0.43 5.79 -16.21
CA GLY A 233 0.79 4.66 -17.08
C GLY A 233 -0.27 3.58 -17.20
N HIS A 234 -1.16 3.43 -16.20
CA HIS A 234 -2.15 2.34 -16.16
C HIS A 234 -3.59 2.84 -16.32
N GLY A 235 -3.84 4.15 -16.22
CA GLY A 235 -5.20 4.68 -16.28
C GLY A 235 -6.02 4.41 -15.02
N THR A 236 -5.35 4.33 -13.88
CA THR A 236 -5.99 3.92 -12.62
C THR A 236 -5.89 5.04 -11.58
N VAL A 237 -6.75 5.01 -10.58
CA VAL A 237 -6.45 5.62 -9.29
C VAL A 237 -5.82 4.54 -8.40
N GLU A 238 -4.68 4.85 -7.82
CA GLU A 238 -3.87 3.93 -7.05
C GLU A 238 -3.87 4.35 -5.57
N VAL A 239 -4.33 3.46 -4.68
CA VAL A 239 -4.30 3.63 -3.23
C VAL A 239 -3.12 2.83 -2.67
N ARG A 240 -2.21 3.48 -1.94
CA ARG A 240 -0.92 2.90 -1.46
C ARG A 240 -0.73 2.97 0.06
N THR A 241 -1.73 3.54 0.75
CA THR A 241 -1.70 3.76 2.20
C THR A 241 -1.58 2.49 3.03
N PRO A 242 -2.29 1.38 2.74
CA PRO A 242 -2.32 0.23 3.63
C PRO A 242 -0.95 -0.44 3.85
N ASP A 243 -0.70 -0.90 5.08
CA ASP A 243 0.38 -1.85 5.34
C ASP A 243 0.11 -3.17 4.60
N ALA A 244 1.14 -3.97 4.29
CA ALA A 244 0.92 -5.33 3.81
C ALA A 244 0.22 -6.20 4.87
N GLN A 245 -0.73 -7.03 4.41
CA GLN A 245 -1.58 -7.85 5.27
C GLN A 245 -1.10 -9.30 5.30
N THR A 246 -1.10 -9.90 6.48
CA THR A 246 -0.78 -11.34 6.61
C THR A 246 -1.91 -12.22 6.07
N ASP A 247 -3.17 -11.88 6.36
CA ASP A 247 -4.34 -12.63 5.90
C ASP A 247 -4.78 -12.16 4.49
N PRO A 248 -4.84 -13.05 3.48
CA PRO A 248 -5.33 -12.69 2.15
C PRO A 248 -6.79 -12.22 2.14
N ALA A 249 -7.63 -12.67 3.09
CA ALA A 249 -9.02 -12.19 3.20
C ALA A 249 -9.06 -10.71 3.59
N ALA A 250 -8.08 -10.24 4.37
CA ALA A 250 -7.96 -8.83 4.71
C ALA A 250 -7.56 -7.98 3.50
N THR A 251 -6.60 -8.46 2.68
CA THR A 251 -6.28 -7.83 1.39
C THR A 251 -7.52 -7.72 0.50
N ALA A 252 -8.25 -8.84 0.32
CA ALA A 252 -9.45 -8.84 -0.51
C ALA A 252 -10.52 -7.84 -0.04
N ALA A 253 -10.73 -7.72 1.28
CA ALA A 253 -11.65 -6.75 1.85
C ALA A 253 -11.21 -5.29 1.58
N PHE A 254 -9.92 -4.99 1.65
CA PHE A 254 -9.44 -3.66 1.25
C PHE A 254 -9.70 -3.38 -0.22
N VAL A 255 -9.43 -4.34 -1.10
CA VAL A 255 -9.66 -4.16 -2.54
C VAL A 255 -11.15 -3.98 -2.85
N GLU A 256 -12.03 -4.78 -2.25
CA GLU A 256 -13.48 -4.66 -2.40
C GLU A 256 -13.98 -3.28 -1.97
N TYR A 257 -13.56 -2.79 -0.79
CA TYR A 257 -13.94 -1.46 -0.33
C TYR A 257 -13.41 -0.35 -1.25
N VAL A 258 -12.12 -0.41 -1.61
CA VAL A 258 -11.50 0.62 -2.48
C VAL A 258 -12.19 0.64 -3.85
N HIS A 259 -12.53 -0.52 -4.40
CA HIS A 259 -13.30 -0.62 -5.64
C HIS A 259 -14.68 0.05 -5.52
N ALA A 260 -15.46 -0.32 -4.48
CA ALA A 260 -16.78 0.24 -4.25
C ALA A 260 -16.74 1.76 -4.02
N LEU A 261 -15.73 2.24 -3.27
CA LEU A 261 -15.53 3.66 -3.01
C LEU A 261 -15.18 4.43 -4.29
N VAL A 262 -14.27 3.91 -5.12
CA VAL A 262 -13.91 4.54 -6.40
C VAL A 262 -15.10 4.55 -7.36
N ALA A 263 -15.90 3.48 -7.42
CA ALA A 263 -17.11 3.42 -8.23
C ALA A 263 -18.17 4.44 -7.79
N ASP A 264 -18.39 4.59 -6.47
CA ASP A 264 -19.29 5.61 -5.92
C ASP A 264 -18.80 7.04 -6.19
N LEU A 265 -17.51 7.32 -5.98
CA LEU A 265 -16.91 8.62 -6.28
C LEU A 265 -16.98 8.93 -7.79
N ALA A 266 -16.77 7.94 -8.65
CA ALA A 266 -16.93 8.11 -10.10
C ALA A 266 -18.36 8.49 -10.48
N ALA A 267 -19.38 7.86 -9.86
CA ALA A 267 -20.78 8.22 -10.10
C ALA A 267 -21.10 9.65 -9.66
N ARG A 268 -20.57 10.09 -8.51
CA ARG A 268 -20.74 11.48 -8.02
C ARG A 268 -20.08 12.51 -8.93
N TYR A 269 -18.91 12.19 -9.48
CA TYR A 269 -18.25 13.03 -10.47
C TYR A 269 -19.13 13.22 -11.72
N GLU A 270 -19.74 12.15 -12.23
CA GLU A 270 -20.68 12.22 -13.36
C GLU A 270 -21.94 13.02 -13.04
N ASP A 271 -22.41 12.98 -11.79
CA ASP A 271 -23.51 13.81 -11.29
C ASP A 271 -23.11 15.29 -11.09
N GLY A 272 -21.82 15.64 -11.28
CA GLY A 272 -21.29 16.98 -11.17
C GLY A 272 -21.12 17.48 -9.72
N GLU A 273 -20.92 16.57 -8.76
CA GLU A 273 -20.66 16.92 -7.37
C GLU A 273 -19.37 17.76 -7.27
N PRO A 274 -19.39 18.92 -6.59
CA PRO A 274 -18.18 19.71 -6.40
C PRO A 274 -17.18 18.95 -5.50
N GLY A 275 -15.88 19.12 -5.76
CA GLY A 275 -14.84 18.55 -4.91
C GLY A 275 -14.81 19.17 -3.50
N THR A 276 -14.35 18.38 -2.53
CA THR A 276 -14.18 18.79 -1.14
C THR A 276 -12.83 19.48 -0.94
N ASP A 277 -12.86 20.74 -0.49
CA ASP A 277 -11.63 21.47 -0.15
C ASP A 277 -11.22 21.21 1.31
N VAL A 278 -10.51 20.10 1.52
CA VAL A 278 -9.89 19.78 2.82
C VAL A 278 -8.42 20.20 2.80
N ARG A 279 -8.04 21.02 3.78
CA ARG A 279 -6.64 21.40 4.01
C ARG A 279 -5.78 20.17 4.28
N ARG A 280 -4.58 20.14 3.68
CA ARG A 280 -3.61 19.05 3.86
C ARG A 280 -3.27 18.82 5.33
N GLU A 281 -3.19 19.87 6.14
CA GLU A 281 -2.82 19.74 7.55
C GLU A 281 -3.86 18.95 8.37
N ILE A 282 -5.14 19.00 7.98
CA ILE A 282 -6.20 18.18 8.60
C ILE A 282 -6.04 16.72 8.18
N LEU A 283 -5.75 16.48 6.90
CA LEU A 283 -5.48 15.13 6.38
C LEU A 283 -4.25 14.50 7.05
N ASP A 284 -3.18 15.29 7.24
CA ASP A 284 -1.96 14.87 7.94
C ASP A 284 -2.24 14.58 9.42
N ALA A 285 -3.11 15.36 10.09
CA ALA A 285 -3.51 15.11 11.47
C ALA A 285 -4.30 13.80 11.60
N ASN A 286 -5.26 13.54 10.70
CA ASN A 286 -6.00 12.28 10.65
C ASN A 286 -5.06 11.10 10.37
N LYS A 287 -4.11 11.25 9.43
CA LYS A 287 -3.10 10.23 9.14
C LYS A 287 -2.22 9.93 10.36
N TRP A 288 -1.81 10.97 11.10
CA TRP A 288 -1.08 10.79 12.35
C TRP A 288 -1.89 10.00 13.39
N HIS A 289 -3.18 10.31 13.55
CA HIS A 289 -4.07 9.58 14.44
C HIS A 289 -4.18 8.10 14.04
N ALA A 290 -4.37 7.83 12.76
CA ALA A 290 -4.40 6.47 12.23
C ALA A 290 -3.12 5.68 12.55
N MET A 291 -1.95 6.23 12.19
CA MET A 291 -0.69 5.51 12.38
C MET A 291 -0.34 5.34 13.87
N ARG A 292 -0.74 6.27 14.74
CA ARG A 292 -0.42 6.24 16.17
C ARG A 292 -1.36 5.36 16.99
N TYR A 293 -2.66 5.47 16.75
CA TYR A 293 -3.70 4.82 17.57
C TYR A 293 -4.32 3.61 16.89
N GLY A 294 -4.11 3.42 15.58
CA GLY A 294 -4.70 2.32 14.84
C GLY A 294 -6.22 2.35 14.97
N ARG A 295 -6.82 1.25 15.42
CA ARG A 295 -8.28 1.11 15.52
C ARG A 295 -8.94 1.93 16.62
N ASP A 296 -8.16 2.46 17.56
CA ASP A 296 -8.64 3.37 18.60
C ASP A 296 -8.61 4.85 18.14
N ALA A 297 -8.36 5.10 16.85
CA ALA A 297 -8.28 6.46 16.30
C ALA A 297 -9.67 7.09 16.09
N GLU A 298 -9.70 8.40 16.25
CA GLU A 298 -10.78 9.28 15.83
C GLU A 298 -10.25 10.25 14.77
N PHE A 299 -11.11 10.62 13.83
CA PHE A 299 -10.77 11.41 12.66
C PHE A 299 -11.60 12.67 12.59
N ILE A 300 -10.98 13.80 12.26
CA ILE A 300 -11.67 15.06 12.00
C ILE A 300 -12.57 14.88 10.76
N THR A 301 -13.83 15.26 10.88
CA THR A 301 -14.83 15.19 9.80
C THR A 301 -14.48 16.13 8.64
N ARG A 302 -15.06 15.90 7.46
CA ARG A 302 -14.75 16.68 6.24
C ARG A 302 -15.03 18.17 6.38
N ASP A 303 -16.10 18.53 7.10
CA ASP A 303 -16.48 19.91 7.41
C ASP A 303 -15.60 20.55 8.51
N CYS A 304 -14.73 19.75 9.15
CA CYS A 304 -13.87 20.15 10.25
C CYS A 304 -14.63 20.65 11.50
N GLU A 305 -15.89 20.25 11.66
CA GLU A 305 -16.73 20.68 12.79
C GLU A 305 -16.75 19.67 13.95
N ASP A 306 -16.44 18.40 13.68
CA ASP A 306 -16.49 17.31 14.67
C ASP A 306 -15.39 16.24 14.42
N THR A 307 -15.44 15.17 15.20
CA THR A 307 -14.67 13.95 15.02
C THR A 307 -15.59 12.74 14.83
N ILE A 308 -15.13 11.77 14.05
CA ILE A 308 -15.79 10.47 13.85
C ILE A 308 -14.86 9.35 14.30
N THR A 309 -15.39 8.40 15.08
CA THR A 309 -14.64 7.19 15.47
C THR A 309 -14.46 6.26 14.27
N LEU A 310 -13.48 5.36 14.32
CA LEU A 310 -13.33 4.35 13.27
C LEU A 310 -14.58 3.45 13.13
N GLU A 311 -15.23 3.09 14.25
CA GLU A 311 -16.44 2.26 14.23
C GLU A 311 -17.60 2.97 13.54
N GLU A 312 -17.84 4.25 13.85
CA GLU A 312 -18.87 5.05 13.20
C GLU A 312 -18.59 5.24 11.70
N PHE A 313 -17.32 5.48 11.34
CA PHE A 313 -16.91 5.55 9.94
C PHE A 313 -17.21 4.24 9.20
N VAL A 314 -16.81 3.09 9.76
CA VAL A 314 -17.05 1.78 9.16
C VAL A 314 -18.53 1.48 9.02
N ALA A 315 -19.35 1.82 10.03
CA ALA A 315 -20.80 1.65 9.97
C ALA A 315 -21.42 2.51 8.86
N ALA A 316 -21.07 3.81 8.80
CA ALA A 316 -21.57 4.72 7.79
C ALA A 316 -21.19 4.28 6.37
N GLU A 317 -19.94 3.85 6.17
CA GLU A 317 -19.48 3.37 4.86
C GLU A 317 -20.13 2.04 4.46
N THR A 318 -20.36 1.13 5.42
CA THR A 318 -21.07 -0.13 5.18
C THR A 318 -22.48 0.13 4.66
N ASP A 319 -23.21 1.03 5.33
CA ASP A 319 -24.58 1.37 4.95
C ASP A 319 -24.63 2.12 3.61
N ARG A 320 -23.67 3.02 3.38
CA ARG A 320 -23.61 3.87 2.19
C ARG A 320 -23.22 3.11 0.93
N LEU A 321 -22.21 2.26 1.00
CA LEU A 321 -21.68 1.52 -0.16
C LEU A 321 -22.32 0.14 -0.33
N GLY A 322 -23.03 -0.37 0.68
CA GLY A 322 -23.65 -1.70 0.64
C GLY A 322 -22.66 -2.86 0.66
N THR A 323 -21.43 -2.65 1.15
CA THR A 323 -20.39 -3.68 1.34
C THR A 323 -20.03 -3.81 2.83
N ASP A 324 -19.84 -5.04 3.31
CA ASP A 324 -19.41 -5.31 4.67
C ASP A 324 -17.89 -5.42 4.83
N ALA A 325 -17.12 -5.11 3.77
CA ALA A 325 -15.68 -5.38 3.71
C ALA A 325 -14.89 -4.73 4.86
N LEU A 326 -15.14 -3.45 5.16
CA LEU A 326 -14.49 -2.79 6.30
C LEU A 326 -14.96 -3.32 7.64
N ARG A 327 -16.21 -3.80 7.74
CA ARG A 327 -16.74 -4.41 8.96
C ARG A 327 -16.05 -5.73 9.26
N ARG A 328 -15.83 -6.57 8.24
CA ARG A 328 -15.04 -7.81 8.37
C ARG A 328 -13.63 -7.52 8.89
N LEU A 329 -13.00 -6.45 8.40
CA LEU A 329 -11.69 -6.02 8.89
C LEU A 329 -11.74 -5.56 10.36
N LEU A 330 -12.73 -4.74 10.72
CA LEU A 330 -12.89 -4.20 12.07
C LEU A 330 -13.17 -5.29 13.12
N ASP A 331 -14.00 -6.27 12.78
CA ASP A 331 -14.41 -7.38 13.66
C ASP A 331 -13.29 -8.41 13.90
N ALA A 332 -12.35 -8.55 12.95
CA ALA A 332 -11.16 -9.38 13.12
C ALA A 332 -10.19 -8.76 14.13
N GLU A 333 -9.19 -9.50 14.62
CA GLU A 333 -8.13 -8.88 15.42
C GLU A 333 -7.21 -8.02 14.54
N SER A 334 -6.80 -6.83 15.01
CA SER A 334 -5.84 -5.99 14.28
C SER A 334 -4.45 -6.63 14.20
N GLY A 335 -3.76 -6.42 13.07
CA GLY A 335 -2.38 -6.89 12.87
C GLY A 335 -1.46 -6.39 13.99
N THR A 336 -1.53 -5.10 14.30
CA THR A 336 -0.83 -4.49 15.44
C THR A 336 -1.09 -5.22 16.78
N ALA A 337 -2.36 -5.47 17.13
CA ALA A 337 -2.70 -6.11 18.40
C ALA A 337 -2.20 -7.55 18.45
N ARG A 338 -2.39 -8.31 17.36
CA ARG A 338 -1.89 -9.68 17.20
C ARG A 338 -0.37 -9.73 17.40
N GLN A 339 0.36 -8.86 16.72
CA GLN A 339 1.83 -8.82 16.80
C GLN A 339 2.32 -8.48 18.21
N ARG A 340 1.76 -7.44 18.86
CA ARG A 340 2.12 -7.06 20.24
C ARG A 340 1.79 -8.17 21.24
N ARG A 341 0.65 -8.85 21.08
CA ARG A 341 0.27 -9.99 21.91
C ARG A 341 1.27 -11.13 21.78
N LEU A 342 1.56 -11.57 20.56
CA LEU A 342 2.52 -12.65 20.29
C LEU A 342 3.91 -12.33 20.83
N ARG A 343 4.39 -11.08 20.64
CA ARG A 343 5.66 -10.63 21.20
C ARG A 343 5.69 -10.77 22.72
N ARG A 344 4.63 -10.35 23.41
CA ARG A 344 4.53 -10.37 24.87
C ARG A 344 4.39 -11.78 25.45
N GLU A 345 3.64 -12.65 24.79
CA GLU A 345 3.29 -13.98 25.29
C GLU A 345 4.28 -15.06 24.87
N SER A 346 4.94 -14.91 23.72
CA SER A 346 5.71 -15.99 23.09
C SER A 346 7.03 -15.55 22.45
N GLY A 347 7.39 -14.25 22.53
CA GLY A 347 8.66 -13.75 22.02
C GLY A 347 8.70 -13.49 20.51
N PHE A 348 9.88 -13.14 19.98
CA PHE A 348 10.02 -12.77 18.56
C PHE A 348 9.96 -13.96 17.61
N ASP A 349 10.32 -15.16 18.06
CA ASP A 349 10.29 -16.35 17.20
C ASP A 349 8.86 -16.70 16.82
N ALA A 350 7.96 -16.80 17.80
CA ALA A 350 6.53 -17.02 17.55
C ALA A 350 5.89 -15.88 16.76
N LEU A 351 6.33 -14.63 16.97
CA LEU A 351 5.85 -13.49 16.19
C LEU A 351 6.22 -13.63 14.70
N CYS A 352 7.48 -13.93 14.39
CA CYS A 352 7.93 -14.02 13.00
C CYS A 352 7.31 -15.24 12.30
N GLU A 353 7.17 -16.35 13.01
CA GLU A 353 6.44 -17.53 12.52
C GLU A 353 4.99 -17.17 12.13
N ALA A 354 4.29 -16.41 12.97
CA ALA A 354 2.91 -16.01 12.73
C ALA A 354 2.70 -15.00 11.59
N LEU A 355 3.78 -14.39 11.08
CA LEU A 355 3.79 -13.52 9.91
C LEU A 355 4.08 -14.27 8.61
N CYS A 356 4.56 -15.51 8.69
CA CYS A 356 4.81 -16.33 7.52
C CYS A 356 3.49 -16.72 6.86
N LEU A 357 3.48 -16.72 5.53
CA LEU A 357 2.38 -17.22 4.72
C LEU A 357 2.43 -18.75 4.67
N GLU A 358 1.26 -19.37 4.50
CA GLU A 358 1.07 -20.83 4.37
C GLU A 358 0.65 -21.22 2.96
#